data_AF-A0A8J7APP3-F1
#
_entry.id   AF-A0A8J7APP3-F1
#
_cell.length_a   1.000
_cell.length_b   1.000
_cell.length_c   1.000
_cell.angle_alpha   90.00
_cell.angle_beta   90.00
_cell.angle_gamma   90.00
#
_symmetry.space_group_name_H-M   'P 1'
#
loop_
_entity.id
_entity.type
_entity.pdbx_description
1 polymer ?
#
loop_
_entity_poly.entity_id
_entity_poly.type
_entity_poly.pdbx_seq_one_letter_code
_entity_poly.pdbx_strand_id
1 'polypeptide(L)'
;MTTSSGVQRSFDVDLLQGVAGGSDSAIANVEIIGDGEALHWPELDADLLVHSLMQGIYGTKKWMDSCGGRNEADRQRFRAATG
;
A
#
# COMPACT_ATOMS: atom_id res chain seq x y z
N MET A 1 -19.88 -9.93 -25.52
CA MET A 1 -20.26 -8.70 -24.80
C MET A 1 -19.33 -8.60 -23.61
N THR A 2 -18.34 -7.71 -23.70
CA THR A 2 -17.23 -7.61 -22.74
C THR A 2 -17.62 -6.67 -21.62
N THR A 3 -17.66 -7.16 -20.39
CA THR A 3 -17.60 -6.30 -19.20
C THR A 3 -16.72 -6.99 -18.17
N SER A 4 -15.40 -6.91 -18.39
CA SER A 4 -14.46 -7.01 -17.27
C SER A 4 -14.41 -5.62 -16.67
N SER A 5 -15.24 -5.39 -15.65
CA SER A 5 -15.10 -4.21 -14.80
C SER A 5 -13.81 -4.39 -13.99
N GLY A 6 -12.67 -4.08 -14.61
CA GLY A 6 -11.39 -3.99 -13.91
C GLY A 6 -11.48 -2.86 -12.89
N VAL A 7 -11.72 -3.20 -11.63
CA VAL A 7 -11.68 -2.21 -10.53
C VAL A 7 -10.22 -1.85 -10.32
N GLN A 8 -9.82 -0.68 -10.83
CA GLN A 8 -8.50 -0.12 -10.54
C GLN A 8 -8.60 0.69 -9.26
N ARG A 9 -7.85 0.30 -8.22
CA ARG A 9 -7.63 1.12 -7.04
C ARG A 9 -6.19 1.61 -7.01
N SER A 10 -6.05 2.90 -6.78
CA SER A 10 -4.77 3.55 -6.56
C SER A 10 -4.61 3.78 -5.06
N PHE A 11 -3.46 3.42 -4.51
CA PHE A 11 -3.08 3.73 -3.14
C PHE A 11 -1.80 4.56 -3.15
N ASP A 12 -1.66 5.42 -2.14
CA ASP A 12 -0.47 6.25 -1.98
C ASP A 12 0.66 5.39 -1.39
N VAL A 13 1.76 5.31 -2.12
CA VAL A 13 2.93 4.47 -1.78
C VAL A 13 3.65 5.00 -0.53
N ASP A 14 3.46 6.28 -0.19
CA ASP A 14 3.96 6.87 1.05
C ASP A 14 3.25 6.33 2.30
N LEU A 15 2.09 5.67 2.15
CA LEU A 15 1.38 5.04 3.26
C LEU A 15 1.86 3.62 3.53
N LEU A 16 2.52 3.00 2.55
CA LEU A 16 2.94 1.61 2.59
C LEU A 16 4.21 1.46 3.41
N GLN A 17 4.15 0.68 4.48
CA GLN A 17 5.33 0.43 5.30
C GLN A 17 6.42 -0.28 4.49
N GLY A 18 7.64 0.25 4.54
CA GLY A 18 8.78 -0.31 3.82
C GLY A 18 8.90 0.16 2.37
N VAL A 19 7.80 0.65 1.77
CA VAL A 19 7.80 1.23 0.43
C VAL A 19 7.88 2.77 0.48
N ALA A 20 7.32 3.37 1.54
CA ALA A 20 7.32 4.81 1.75
C ALA A 20 8.74 5.39 1.75
N GLY A 21 8.98 6.38 0.88
CA GLY A 21 10.29 7.00 0.68
C GLY A 21 11.24 6.22 -0.24
N GLY A 22 10.79 5.14 -0.88
CA GLY A 22 11.51 4.48 -1.96
C GLY A 22 11.61 5.36 -3.22
N SER A 23 12.57 5.09 -4.08
CA SER A 23 12.67 5.74 -5.39
C SER A 23 11.57 5.25 -6.33
N ASP A 24 11.07 6.10 -7.23
CA ASP A 24 10.03 5.73 -8.21
C ASP A 24 10.34 4.42 -8.96
N SER A 25 11.59 4.20 -9.34
CA SER A 25 12.03 2.95 -9.99
C SER A 25 11.86 1.72 -9.10
N ALA A 26 12.22 1.84 -7.82
CA ALA A 26 12.09 0.76 -6.85
C ALA A 26 10.62 0.47 -6.53
N ILE A 27 9.80 1.52 -6.44
CA ILE A 27 8.34 1.41 -6.23
C ILE A 27 7.64 0.78 -7.44
N ALA A 28 8.06 1.13 -8.65
CA ALA A 28 7.54 0.54 -9.89
C ALA A 28 7.94 -0.93 -10.05
N ASN A 29 9.04 -1.35 -9.43
CA ASN A 29 9.52 -2.72 -9.41
C ASN A 29 8.78 -3.54 -8.34
N VAL A 30 7.48 -3.73 -8.55
CA VAL A 30 6.62 -4.56 -7.70
C VAL A 30 6.38 -5.93 -8.35
N GLU A 31 6.53 -6.98 -7.55
CA GLU A 31 6.27 -8.36 -7.94
C GLU A 31 5.06 -8.88 -7.16
N ILE A 32 4.20 -9.66 -7.82
CA ILE A 32 3.08 -10.32 -7.17
C ILE A 32 3.53 -11.72 -6.76
N ILE A 33 3.44 -12.03 -5.46
CA ILE A 33 3.82 -13.33 -4.91
C ILE A 33 2.62 -14.02 -4.25
N GLY A 34 2.74 -15.33 -4.04
CA GLY A 34 1.69 -16.13 -3.41
C GLY A 34 0.38 -16.13 -4.20
N ASP A 35 0.45 -16.32 -5.53
CA ASP A 35 -0.75 -16.40 -6.40
C ASP A 35 -1.67 -15.15 -6.36
N GLY A 36 -1.12 -13.97 -5.99
CA GLY A 36 -1.92 -12.75 -5.83
C GLY A 36 -2.25 -12.39 -4.40
N GLU A 37 -1.70 -13.09 -3.41
CA GLU A 37 -1.91 -12.81 -1.99
C GLU A 37 -1.08 -11.62 -1.48
N ALA A 38 0.10 -11.39 -2.05
CA ALA A 38 1.01 -10.32 -1.61
C ALA A 38 1.76 -9.63 -2.76
N LEU A 39 2.16 -8.39 -2.49
CA LEU A 39 3.05 -7.57 -3.29
C LEU A 39 4.43 -7.55 -2.62
N HIS A 40 5.46 -7.89 -3.37
CA HIS A 40 6.85 -7.91 -2.97
C HIS A 40 7.61 -6.82 -3.72
N TRP A 41 8.33 -5.97 -3.00
CA TRP A 41 9.27 -5.00 -3.57
C TRP A 41 10.70 -5.47 -3.26
N PRO A 42 11.37 -6.16 -4.19
CA PRO A 42 12.70 -6.73 -3.95
C PRO A 42 13.77 -5.67 -3.66
N GLU A 43 13.66 -4.48 -4.25
CA GLU A 43 14.61 -3.39 -4.01
C GLU A 43 14.43 -2.72 -2.64
N LEU A 44 13.22 -2.80 -2.08
CA LEU A 44 12.87 -2.16 -0.81
C LEU A 44 12.82 -3.18 0.34
N ASP A 45 12.99 -4.46 0.04
CA ASP A 45 12.84 -5.59 0.98
C ASP A 45 11.51 -5.50 1.75
N ALA A 46 10.43 -5.21 1.01
CA ALA A 46 9.11 -4.93 1.57
C ALA A 46 8.05 -5.86 0.99
N ASP A 47 7.26 -6.46 1.89
CA ASP A 47 6.15 -7.36 1.56
C ASP A 47 4.84 -6.81 2.11
N LEU A 48 3.81 -6.71 1.26
CA LEU A 48 2.48 -6.24 1.66
C LEU A 48 1.39 -7.17 1.15
N LEU A 49 0.52 -7.60 2.06
CA LEU A 49 -0.58 -8.49 1.74
C LEU A 49 -1.70 -7.73 1.02
N VAL A 50 -2.13 -8.22 -0.14
CA VAL A 50 -3.21 -7.62 -0.94
C VAL A 50 -4.50 -7.53 -0.14
N HIS A 51 -4.83 -8.59 0.62
CA HIS A 51 -6.01 -8.58 1.50
C HIS A 51 -5.92 -7.52 2.61
N SER A 52 -4.71 -7.22 3.10
CA SER A 52 -4.50 -6.17 4.11
C SER A 52 -4.69 -4.80 3.50
N LEU A 53 -4.14 -4.55 2.30
CA LEU A 53 -4.36 -3.31 1.55
C LEU A 53 -5.84 -3.07 1.25
N MET A 54 -6.60 -4.13 0.93
CA MET A 54 -8.06 -4.05 0.73
C MET A 54 -8.82 -3.71 2.03
N GLN A 55 -8.28 -4.06 3.20
CA GLN A 55 -8.85 -3.72 4.51
C GLN A 55 -8.36 -2.36 5.04
N GLY A 56 -7.53 -1.63 4.28
CA GLY A 56 -6.93 -0.37 4.73
C GLY A 56 -5.76 -0.54 5.70
N ILE A 57 -5.16 -1.73 5.73
CA ILE A 57 -3.98 -2.05 6.53
C ILE A 57 -2.75 -1.93 5.61
N TYR A 58 -2.00 -0.85 5.79
CA TYR A 58 -0.84 -0.50 4.94
C TYR A 58 0.51 -0.86 5.59
N GLY A 59 0.48 -1.53 6.74
CA GLY A 59 1.67 -1.93 7.48
C GLY A 59 1.33 -2.40 8.89
N THR A 60 2.37 -2.58 9.70
CA THR A 60 2.26 -2.87 11.13
C THR A 60 1.50 -1.77 11.87
N LYS A 61 0.86 -2.15 12.98
CA LYS A 61 0.17 -1.18 13.85
C LYS A 61 1.07 -0.03 14.28
N LYS A 62 2.34 -0.29 14.61
CA LYS A 62 3.33 0.73 14.99
C LYS A 62 3.60 1.73 13.86
N TRP A 63 3.63 1.27 12.60
CA TRP A 63 3.76 2.14 11.44
C TRP A 63 2.52 2.99 11.24
N MET A 64 1.33 2.38 11.27
CA MET A 64 0.06 3.11 11.15
C MET A 64 -0.12 4.13 12.28
N ASP A 65 0.31 3.83 13.50
CA ASP A 65 0.34 4.77 14.63
C ASP A 65 1.37 5.90 14.43
N SER A 66 2.51 5.62 13.80
CA SER A 66 3.56 6.61 13.49
C SER A 66 3.15 7.55 12.36
N CYS A 67 2.51 7.04 11.30
CA CYS A 67 1.97 7.86 10.22
C CYS A 67 0.70 8.58 10.68
N GLY A 68 -0.19 7.93 11.43
CA GLY A 68 -1.41 8.53 12.00
C GLY A 68 -1.20 9.43 13.22
N GLY A 69 0.05 9.61 13.67
CA GLY A 69 0.42 10.37 14.87
C GLY A 69 1.36 11.57 14.62
N ARG A 70 1.86 11.78 13.40
CA ARG A 70 2.78 12.89 13.10
C ARG A 70 2.10 14.17 12.61
N ASN A 71 1.05 14.10 11.78
CA ASN A 71 0.31 15.27 11.30
C ASN A 71 -1.14 14.94 10.89
N GLU A 72 -2.02 15.93 10.91
CA GLU A 72 -3.44 15.79 10.51
C GLU A 72 -3.63 15.46 9.03
N ALA A 73 -2.65 15.80 8.19
CA ALA A 73 -2.62 15.44 6.77
C ALA A 73 -2.52 13.92 6.56
N ASP A 74 -1.68 13.24 7.34
CA ASP A 74 -1.50 11.78 7.24
C ASP A 74 -2.77 11.04 7.69
N ARG A 75 -3.45 11.55 8.74
CA ARG A 75 -4.76 11.03 9.18
C ARG A 75 -5.85 11.19 8.11
N GLN A 76 -5.85 12.29 7.36
CA GLN A 76 -6.79 12.48 6.26
C GLN A 76 -6.51 11.54 5.09
N ARG A 77 -5.24 11.24 4.80
CA ARG A 77 -4.84 10.28 3.75
C ARG A 77 -5.32 8.86 4.06
N PHE A 78 -5.18 8.38 5.30
CA PHE A 78 -5.72 7.07 5.70
C PHE A 78 -7.25 7.01 5.62
N ARG A 79 -7.94 8.10 5.99
CA ARG A 79 -9.41 8.20 5.91
C ARG A 79 -9.94 8.25 4.47
N ALA A 80 -9.24 8.93 3.57
CA ALA A 80 -9.64 9.01 2.16
C ALA A 80 -9.46 7.68 1.42
N ALA A 81 -8.51 6.84 1.85
CA ALA A 81 -8.26 5.53 1.23
C ALA A 81 -9.22 4.42 1.70
N THR A 82 -9.98 4.64 2.78
CA THR A 82 -10.94 3.68 3.36
C THR A 82 -12.41 4.03 3.11
N GLY A 83 -12.71 5.07 2.33
CA GLY A 83 -14.07 5.54 2.00
C GLY A 83 -14.54 5.14 0.61
#